data_AF-A0A0X8JZN1-F1
#
_entry.id   AF-A0A0X8JZN1-F1
#
_cell.length_a   1.000
_cell.length_b   1.000
_cell.length_c   1.000
_cell.angle_alpha   90.00
_cell.angle_beta   90.00
_cell.angle_gamma   90.00
#
_symmetry.space_group_name_H-M   'P 1'
#
loop_
_entity.id
_entity.type
_entity.pdbx_description
1 polymer ?
#
loop_
_entity_poly.entity_id
_entity_poly.type
_entity_poly.pdbx_seq_one_letter_code
_entity_poly.pdbx_strand_id
1 'polypeptide(L)'
;MDNKVEFETITNSKGFPIPKYFKDFKKLVEKDRQLAEYLCMNYENLDSEDLGAFLETVEQGFSWILDLIESKDLLYKPKSGKKA
;
A
#
# COMPACT_ATOMS: atom_id res chain seq x y z
N MET A 1 -4.15 -7.73 16.10
CA MET A 1 -5.19 -6.85 15.51
C MET A 1 -5.62 -7.45 14.19
N ASP A 2 -6.87 -7.91 14.07
CA ASP A 2 -7.43 -8.31 12.76
C ASP A 2 -7.66 -7.07 11.90
N ASN A 3 -6.61 -6.64 11.20
CA ASN A 3 -6.65 -5.57 10.20
C ASN A 3 -7.07 -6.13 8.83
N LYS A 4 -8.12 -6.96 8.76
CA LYS A 4 -8.74 -7.29 7.48
C LYS A 4 -9.52 -6.08 7.01
N VAL A 5 -8.83 -5.14 6.40
CA VAL A 5 -9.50 -4.11 5.62
C VAL A 5 -9.98 -4.79 4.35
N GLU A 6 -11.25 -5.19 4.34
CA GLU A 6 -11.88 -5.75 3.16
C GLU A 6 -12.08 -4.64 2.13
N PHE A 7 -11.17 -4.59 1.16
CA PHE A 7 -11.31 -3.78 -0.03
C PHE A 7 -11.63 -4.68 -1.21
N GLU A 8 -12.43 -4.17 -2.17
CA GLU A 8 -12.54 -4.84 -3.46
C GLU A 8 -11.18 -4.83 -4.16
N THR A 9 -10.72 -6.01 -4.57
CA THR A 9 -9.47 -6.19 -5.29
C THR A 9 -9.70 -6.53 -6.76
N ILE A 10 -8.74 -6.18 -7.61
CA ILE A 10 -8.59 -6.67 -8.98
C ILE A 10 -7.22 -7.33 -9.09
N THR A 11 -7.04 -8.24 -10.05
CA THR A 11 -5.74 -8.85 -10.33
C THR A 11 -4.95 -7.96 -11.30
N ASN A 12 -3.75 -7.53 -10.90
CA ASN A 12 -2.86 -6.75 -11.76
C ASN A 12 -2.25 -7.62 -12.89
N SER A 13 -1.52 -6.99 -13.81
CA SER A 13 -0.87 -7.70 -14.94
C SER A 13 0.16 -8.75 -14.53
N LYS A 14 0.63 -8.74 -13.28
CA LYS A 14 1.55 -9.73 -12.70
C LYS A 14 0.85 -10.84 -11.91
N GLY A 15 -0.48 -10.82 -11.79
CA GLY A 15 -1.23 -11.83 -11.06
C GLY A 15 -1.49 -11.52 -9.58
N PHE A 16 -1.12 -10.34 -9.08
CA PHE A 16 -1.32 -9.96 -7.68
C PHE A 16 -2.64 -9.22 -7.46
N PRO A 17 -3.34 -9.49 -6.34
CA PRO A 17 -4.53 -8.73 -5.97
C PRO A 17 -4.14 -7.32 -5.52
N ILE A 18 -4.69 -6.30 -6.18
CA ILE A 18 -4.50 -4.88 -5.85
C ILE A 18 -5.87 -4.22 -5.58
N PRO A 19 -5.93 -3.12 -4.80
CA PRO A 19 -7.17 -2.38 -4.59
C PRO A 19 -7.77 -1.89 -5.92
N LYS A 20 -9.05 -2.17 -6.14
CA LYS A 20 -9.78 -1.75 -7.34
C LYS A 20 -9.94 -0.24 -7.44
N TYR A 21 -10.05 0.44 -6.30
CA TYR A 21 -10.33 1.87 -6.24
C TYR A 21 -9.18 2.65 -5.63
N PHE A 22 -8.86 3.81 -6.23
CA PHE A 22 -7.82 4.71 -5.74
C PHE A 22 -8.00 5.15 -4.28
N LYS A 23 -9.26 5.33 -3.82
CA LYS A 23 -9.57 5.69 -2.43
C LYS A 23 -9.08 4.63 -1.43
N ASP A 24 -9.12 3.35 -1.83
CA ASP A 24 -8.77 2.22 -0.97
C ASP A 24 -7.26 2.01 -0.97
N PHE A 25 -6.61 2.19 -2.12
CA PHE A 25 -5.17 2.33 -2.20
C PHE A 25 -4.64 3.48 -1.32
N LYS A 26 -5.24 4.67 -1.37
CA LYS A 26 -4.84 5.80 -0.53
C LYS A 26 -4.92 5.46 0.96
N LYS A 27 -5.97 4.75 1.40
CA LYS A 27 -6.10 4.29 2.79
C LYS A 27 -5.00 3.30 3.20
N LEU A 28 -4.60 2.40 2.30
CA LEU A 28 -3.49 1.48 2.57
C LEU A 28 -2.18 2.25 2.76
N VAL A 29 -1.85 3.16 1.82
CA VAL A 29 -0.65 4.00 1.92
C VAL A 29 -0.66 4.87 3.18
N GLU A 30 -1.82 5.40 3.58
CA GLU A 30 -1.96 6.15 4.84
C GLU A 30 -1.67 5.29 6.07
N LYS A 31 -2.07 4.01 6.07
CA LYS A 31 -1.74 3.06 7.15
C LYS A 31 -0.25 2.73 7.18
N ASP A 32 0.35 2.44 6.03
CA ASP A 32 1.78 2.14 5.94
C ASP A 32 2.62 3.33 6.44
N ARG A 33 2.19 4.55 6.11
CA ARG A 33 2.80 5.80 6.62
C ARG A 33 2.66 5.93 8.14
N GLN A 34 1.48 5.67 8.69
CA GLN A 34 1.27 5.69 10.15
C GLN A 34 2.14 4.65 10.86
N LEU A 35 2.29 3.46 10.26
CA LEU A 35 3.13 2.41 10.80
C LEU A 35 4.62 2.80 10.77
N ALA A 36 5.07 3.40 9.67
CA ALA A 36 6.44 3.93 9.57
C ALA A 36 6.70 5.07 10.59
N GLU A 37 5.72 5.95 10.83
CA GLU A 37 5.80 6.97 11.88
C GLU A 37 5.91 6.33 13.27
N TYR A 38 5.08 5.33 13.55
CA TYR A 38 5.12 4.59 14.81
C TYR A 38 6.48 3.93 15.04
N LEU A 39 7.02 3.24 14.02
CA LEU A 39 8.35 2.64 14.07
C LEU A 39 9.43 3.68 14.36
N CYS A 40 9.42 4.80 13.64
CA CYS A 40 10.39 5.89 13.82
C CYS A 40 10.42 6.42 15.26
N MET A 41 9.25 6.51 15.91
CA MET A 41 9.13 7.01 17.27
C MET A 41 9.41 5.97 18.37
N ASN A 42 9.31 4.67 18.06
CA ASN A 42 9.23 3.63 19.08
C ASN A 42 10.22 2.46 18.90
N TYR A 43 11.03 2.42 17.84
CA TYR A 43 11.87 1.24 17.51
C TYR A 43 12.78 0.76 18.66
N GLU A 44 13.26 1.66 19.52
CA GLU A 44 14.12 1.29 20.67
C GLU A 44 13.35 0.60 21.81
N ASN A 45 12.04 0.80 21.86
CA ASN A 45 11.16 0.25 22.90
C ASN A 45 10.41 -1.00 22.43
N LEU A 46 10.52 -1.35 21.15
CA LEU A 46 9.92 -2.56 20.60
C LEU A 46 10.86 -3.73 20.81
N ASP A 47 10.30 -4.90 21.13
CA ASP A 47 11.07 -6.14 21.05
C ASP A 47 11.38 -6.48 19.58
N SER A 48 12.33 -7.40 19.39
CA SER A 48 12.79 -7.75 18.05
C SER A 48 11.73 -8.43 17.18
N GLU A 49 10.77 -9.11 17.80
CA GLU A 49 9.70 -9.83 17.08
C GLU A 49 8.68 -8.84 16.53
N ASP A 50 8.19 -7.94 17.38
CA ASP A 50 7.26 -6.87 17.01
C ASP A 50 7.90 -5.91 15.98
N LEU A 51 9.16 -5.52 16.20
CA LEU A 51 9.90 -4.68 15.26
C LEU A 51 10.03 -5.36 13.89
N GLY A 52 10.33 -6.67 13.87
CA GLY A 52 10.41 -7.46 12.65
C GLY A 52 9.07 -7.50 11.90
N ALA A 53 7.98 -7.80 12.60
CA ALA A 53 6.64 -7.88 12.01
C ALA A 53 6.16 -6.54 11.42
N PHE A 54 6.44 -5.42 12.11
CA PHE A 54 6.10 -4.10 11.60
C PHE A 54 6.94 -3.70 10.39
N LEU A 55 8.23 -4.02 10.38
CA LEU A 55 9.09 -3.77 9.21
C LEU A 55 8.66 -4.59 7.99
N GLU A 56 8.26 -5.84 8.19
CA GLU A 56 7.70 -6.69 7.12
C GLU A 56 6.43 -6.07 6.54
N THR A 57 5.53 -5.56 7.39
CA THR A 57 4.30 -4.89 6.93
C THR A 57 4.61 -3.65 6.08
N VAL A 58 5.60 -2.84 6.47
CA VAL A 58 6.03 -1.66 5.70
C VAL A 58 6.67 -2.07 4.36
N GLU A 59 7.49 -3.13 4.36
CA GLU A 59 8.10 -3.68 3.14
C GLU A 59 7.05 -4.15 2.14
N GLN A 60 6.05 -4.91 2.60
CA GLN A 60 4.94 -5.37 1.76
C GLN A 60 4.15 -4.20 1.16
N GLY A 61 3.92 -3.13 1.94
CA GLY A 61 3.29 -1.89 1.46
C GLY A 61 4.08 -1.26 0.31
N PHE A 62 5.40 -1.18 0.41
CA PHE A 62 6.25 -0.69 -0.69
C PHE A 62 6.24 -1.60 -1.91
N SER A 63 6.31 -2.92 -1.70
CA SER A 63 6.24 -3.91 -2.79
C SER A 63 4.94 -3.78 -3.59
N TRP A 64 3.80 -3.55 -2.93
CA TRP A 64 2.53 -3.28 -3.61
C TRP A 64 2.54 -1.98 -4.41
N ILE A 65 3.14 -0.91 -3.87
CA ILE A 65 3.28 0.36 -4.60
C ILE A 65 4.12 0.16 -5.86
N LEU A 66 5.25 -0.57 -5.77
CA LEU A 66 6.10 -0.87 -6.93
C LEU A 66 5.37 -1.69 -7.99
N ASP A 67 4.65 -2.74 -7.58
CA ASP A 67 3.85 -3.56 -8.49
C ASP A 67 2.76 -2.76 -9.20
N LEU A 68 2.16 -1.78 -8.53
CA LEU A 68 1.20 -0.87 -9.14
C LEU A 68 1.85 0.10 -10.15
N ILE A 69 3.08 0.55 -9.90
CA ILE A 69 3.83 1.40 -10.83
C ILE A 69 4.15 0.60 -12.09
N GLU A 70 4.68 -0.61 -11.92
CA GLU A 70 5.10 -1.47 -13.02
C GLU A 70 3.94 -1.97 -13.88
N SER A 71 2.81 -2.32 -13.25
CA SER A 71 1.60 -2.74 -13.95
C SER A 71 0.90 -1.60 -14.70
N LYS A 72 1.31 -0.34 -14.48
CA LYS A 72 0.65 0.89 -14.96
C LYS A 72 -0.78 1.04 -14.43
N ASP A 73 -1.14 0.28 -13.40
CA ASP A 73 -2.43 0.35 -12.71
C ASP A 73 -2.52 1.59 -11.79
N LEU A 74 -1.38 2.22 -11.48
CA LEU A 74 -1.31 3.52 -10.78
C LEU A 74 -1.73 4.73 -11.64
N LEU A 75 -2.03 4.54 -12.92
CA LEU A 75 -2.43 5.63 -13.80
C LEU A 75 -3.87 6.08 -13.49
N TYR A 76 -3.99 7.04 -12.57
CA TYR A 76 -4.93 8.14 -12.79
C TYR A 76 -4.66 8.67 -14.21
N LYS A 77 -5.53 8.30 -15.16
CA LYS A 77 -5.59 8.94 -16.47
C LYS A 77 -6.36 10.24 -16.26
N PRO A 78 -5.73 11.42 -16.14
CA PRO A 78 -6.48 12.65 -16.37
C PRO A 78 -7.14 12.48 -17.74
N LYS A 79 -8.46 12.65 -17.83
CA LYS A 79 -9.15 12.64 -19.13
C LYS A 79 -8.38 13.62 -20.00
N SER A 80 -7.64 13.13 -20.99
CA SER A 80 -7.14 13.98 -22.07
C SER A 80 -8.38 14.61 -22.66
N GLY A 81 -8.59 15.89 -22.38
CA GLY A 81 -9.67 16.66 -23.00
C GLY A 81 -9.62 16.35 -24.48
N LYS A 82 -10.77 15.94 -25.03
CA LYS A 82 -10.92 15.76 -26.48
C LYS A 82 -10.36 17.03 -27.12
N LYS A 83 -9.35 16.88 -27.98
CA LYS A 83 -8.91 17.96 -28.86
C LYS A 83 -10.16 18.51 -29.55
N ALA A 84 -10.46 19.78 -29.33
CA ALA A 84 -11.33 20.55 -30.20
C ALA A 84 -10.54 20.96 -31.43
#